data_AF-A0A7R7HZU5-F1
#
_entry.id   AF-A0A7R7HZU5-F1
#
_cell.length_a   1.000
_cell.length_b   1.000
_cell.length_c   1.000
_cell.angle_alpha   90.00
_cell.angle_beta   90.00
_cell.angle_gamma   90.00
#
_symmetry.space_group_name_H-M   'P 1'
#
loop_
_entity.id
_entity.type
_entity.pdbx_description
1 polymer ?
#
loop_
_entity_poly.entity_id
_entity_poly.type
_entity_poly.pdbx_seq_one_letter_code
_entity_poly.pdbx_strand_id
1 'polypeptide(L)'
;MHVTVFGGNGEVRPDTESLRTWGEIGLPVEPSDENWWSLGPTGPCGTDSEIHVWSGDGPPTGTPHSDPRWVELWNHVEMRYRRLGDGRLEPLPRRVVDTGMGLDRLVALVQGGRSVYDTDRFRPWRRLLGERWQLDEQLLRMVCDHLRSTVVLLGDGVRPGNTGRGYVPRRLIRRVLTTLWRDDDSRSLSELPDELVTGTLRHFRLPLDTPVRQVLRDEQRRFGDLVRRGRRVLGRYRGRPLTDGDLHYLHDTHGLPGDLVRELHVPG
;
A
#
# COMPACT_ATOMS: atom_id res chain seq x y z
N MET A 1 21.37 12.52 4.75
CA MET A 1 19.96 12.97 4.66
C MET A 1 19.91 14.08 3.64
N HIS A 2 18.78 14.23 2.95
CA HIS A 2 18.50 15.27 1.98
C HIS A 2 17.07 15.75 2.25
N VAL A 3 16.77 17.02 2.06
CA VAL A 3 15.41 17.55 2.24
C VAL A 3 14.86 18.06 0.93
N THR A 4 13.62 17.71 0.60
CA THR A 4 12.87 18.38 -0.46
C THR A 4 11.92 19.40 0.15
N VAL A 5 11.70 20.52 -0.52
CA VAL A 5 10.84 21.62 -0.04
C VAL A 5 10.03 22.17 -1.19
N PHE A 6 8.81 22.62 -0.92
CA PHE A 6 7.98 23.26 -1.94
C PHE A 6 8.68 24.43 -2.66
N GLY A 7 9.01 24.20 -3.92
CA GLY A 7 9.69 25.12 -4.83
C GLY A 7 8.76 26.13 -5.50
N GLY A 8 7.46 26.10 -5.18
CA GLY A 8 6.45 26.96 -5.81
C GLY A 8 5.84 26.31 -7.05
N ASN A 9 4.63 26.75 -7.38
CA ASN A 9 4.00 26.46 -8.66
C ASN A 9 3.35 27.75 -9.20
N GLY A 10 2.71 27.69 -10.37
CA GLY A 10 2.06 28.87 -10.98
C GLY A 10 0.98 29.54 -10.11
N GLU A 11 0.51 28.88 -9.05
CA GLU A 11 -0.56 29.36 -8.15
C GLU A 11 -0.04 29.78 -6.76
N VAL A 12 0.95 29.05 -6.23
CA VAL A 12 1.47 29.20 -4.87
C VAL A 12 2.96 29.46 -4.91
N ARG A 13 3.41 30.49 -4.20
CA ARG A 13 4.83 30.86 -4.12
C ARG A 13 5.67 29.78 -3.42
N PRO A 14 6.99 29.71 -3.70
CA PRO A 14 7.89 28.81 -3.00
C PRO A 14 7.83 28.99 -1.48
N ASP A 15 8.05 27.89 -0.75
CA ASP A 15 8.14 27.91 0.70
C ASP A 15 9.53 28.36 1.18
N THR A 16 9.77 29.66 1.10
CA THR A 16 11.06 30.27 1.45
C THR A 16 11.41 30.14 2.93
N GLU A 17 10.42 29.98 3.81
CA GLU A 17 10.64 29.79 5.25
C GLU A 17 11.25 28.42 5.52
N SER A 18 10.68 27.36 4.96
CA SER A 18 11.23 26.00 5.04
C SER A 18 12.60 25.90 4.36
N LEU A 19 12.76 26.49 3.17
CA LEU A 19 14.05 26.51 2.45
C LEU A 19 15.17 27.12 3.33
N ARG A 20 14.91 28.28 3.94
CA ARG A 20 15.87 28.94 4.83
C ARG A 20 16.15 28.09 6.07
N THR A 21 15.10 27.59 6.73
CA THR A 21 15.23 26.81 7.97
C THR A 21 16.11 25.57 7.76
N TRP A 22 15.86 24.81 6.69
CA TRP A 22 16.68 23.64 6.36
C TRP A 22 18.10 23.99 5.95
N GLY A 23 18.30 25.13 5.28
CA GLY A 23 19.62 25.66 4.98
C GLY A 23 20.42 26.04 6.23
N GLU A 24 19.78 26.66 7.23
CA GLU A 24 20.39 27.00 8.52
C GLU A 24 20.76 25.74 9.33
N ILE A 25 19.98 24.67 9.22
CA ILE A 25 20.30 23.35 9.81
C ILE A 25 21.52 22.70 9.11
N GLY A 26 21.81 23.08 7.86
CA GLY A 26 22.96 22.59 7.11
C GLY A 26 22.72 21.28 6.35
N LEU A 27 21.46 20.95 6.04
CA LEU A 27 21.14 19.82 5.16
C LEU A 27 21.11 20.26 3.69
N PRO A 28 21.43 19.37 2.73
CA PRO A 28 21.14 19.60 1.32
C PRO A 28 19.63 19.76 1.11
N VAL A 29 19.25 20.80 0.36
CA VAL A 29 17.85 21.14 0.09
C VAL A 29 17.60 21.17 -1.42
N GLU A 30 16.57 20.46 -1.86
CA GLU A 30 16.09 20.41 -3.24
C GLU A 30 14.68 21.02 -3.33
N PRO A 31 14.51 22.20 -3.94
CA PRO A 31 13.18 22.75 -4.20
C PRO A 31 12.43 21.92 -5.25
N SER A 32 11.14 21.64 -5.03
CA SER A 32 10.29 20.89 -5.98
C SER A 32 8.84 21.34 -5.94
N ASP A 33 8.18 21.38 -7.10
CA ASP A 33 6.74 21.67 -7.20
C ASP A 33 5.87 20.47 -6.83
N GLU A 34 6.45 19.28 -6.69
CA GLU A 34 5.80 18.06 -6.20
C GLU A 34 5.58 18.07 -4.67
N ASN A 35 6.26 18.95 -3.94
CA ASN A 35 6.16 19.11 -2.48
C ASN A 35 4.86 19.80 -2.05
N TRP A 36 3.75 19.13 -2.31
CA TRP A 36 2.41 19.59 -1.99
C TRP A 36 1.57 18.45 -1.45
N TRP A 37 1.06 18.61 -0.23
CA TRP A 37 0.20 17.61 0.38
C TRP A 37 -1.26 18.06 0.41
N SER A 38 -2.18 17.13 0.20
CA SER A 38 -3.63 17.37 0.29
C SER A 38 -4.34 16.17 0.91
N LEU A 39 -5.31 16.42 1.79
CA LEU A 39 -6.10 15.36 2.42
C LEU A 39 -6.89 14.53 1.39
N GLY A 40 -7.23 15.15 0.26
CA GLY A 40 -7.94 14.54 -0.85
C GLY A 40 -8.28 15.58 -1.92
N PRO A 41 -9.29 15.31 -2.77
CA PRO A 41 -9.72 16.24 -3.82
C PRO A 41 -10.21 17.59 -3.29
N THR A 42 -10.67 17.62 -2.04
CA THR A 42 -11.08 18.83 -1.31
C THR A 42 -10.60 18.75 0.13
N GLY A 43 -10.54 19.90 0.82
CA GLY A 43 -10.17 19.97 2.23
C GLY A 43 -8.79 20.58 2.48
N PRO A 44 -8.25 20.45 3.70
CA PRO A 44 -6.95 21.02 4.08
C PRO A 44 -5.81 20.50 3.19
N CYS A 45 -4.94 21.43 2.80
CA CYS A 45 -3.77 21.18 1.98
C CYS A 45 -2.73 22.27 2.20
N GLY A 46 -1.52 22.03 1.71
CA GLY A 46 -0.48 23.04 1.74
C GLY A 46 0.86 22.54 1.25
N THR A 47 1.84 23.40 1.44
CA THR A 47 3.24 23.14 1.09
C THR A 47 3.81 22.17 2.10
N ASP A 48 4.76 21.35 1.66
CA ASP A 48 5.48 20.47 2.58
C ASP A 48 6.99 20.53 2.41
N SER A 49 7.66 19.90 3.37
CA SER A 49 9.07 19.56 3.27
C SER A 49 9.29 18.13 3.76
N GLU A 50 10.10 17.37 3.02
CA GLU A 50 10.26 15.94 3.24
C GLU A 50 11.72 15.57 3.48
N ILE A 51 11.97 14.87 4.59
CA ILE A 51 13.28 14.33 4.92
C ILE A 51 13.47 13.01 4.20
N HIS A 52 14.51 12.95 3.38
CA HIS A 52 14.94 11.77 2.65
C HIS A 52 16.22 11.19 3.24
N VAL A 53 16.28 9.86 3.27
CA VAL A 53 17.44 9.09 3.74
C VAL A 53 17.96 8.21 2.63
N TRP A 54 19.28 8.07 2.58
CA TRP A 54 19.94 7.26 1.58
C TRP A 54 19.89 5.79 1.99
N SER A 55 19.33 4.94 1.12
CA SER A 55 19.30 3.48 1.30
C SER A 55 20.17 2.72 0.30
N GLY A 56 20.94 3.42 -0.53
CA GLY A 56 21.84 2.83 -1.52
C GLY A 56 23.17 2.37 -0.93
N ASP A 57 23.91 1.60 -1.73
CA ASP A 57 25.30 1.26 -1.43
C ASP A 57 26.24 2.41 -1.83
N GLY A 58 27.21 2.71 -0.96
CA GLY A 58 28.17 3.81 -1.17
C GLY A 58 27.57 5.20 -0.93
N PRO A 59 28.32 6.27 -1.21
CA PRO A 59 27.81 7.63 -1.11
C PRO A 59 26.77 7.93 -2.20
N PRO A 60 25.76 8.79 -1.93
CA PRO A 60 24.77 9.19 -2.93
C PRO A 60 25.41 9.99 -4.07
N THR A 61 25.00 9.69 -5.31
CA THR A 61 25.45 10.40 -6.53
C THR A 61 24.37 11.30 -7.13
N GLY A 62 23.15 11.27 -6.60
CA GLY A 62 22.01 12.05 -7.07
C GLY A 62 21.18 12.63 -5.91
N THR A 63 20.08 13.29 -6.25
CA THR A 63 19.11 13.89 -5.32
C THR A 63 17.88 12.98 -5.16
N PRO A 64 17.00 13.25 -4.17
CA PRO A 64 15.72 12.58 -4.02
C PRO A 64 14.94 12.36 -5.32
N HIS A 65 14.78 13.37 -6.17
CA HIS A 65 14.01 13.19 -7.41
C HIS A 65 14.79 12.48 -8.53
N SER A 66 16.13 12.44 -8.47
CA SER A 66 16.95 11.82 -9.52
C SER A 66 17.33 10.36 -9.22
N ASP A 67 17.23 9.91 -7.97
CA ASP A 67 17.70 8.58 -7.56
C ASP A 67 16.72 7.91 -6.57
N PRO A 68 16.08 6.79 -6.96
CA PRO A 68 15.06 6.12 -6.14
C PRO A 68 15.63 5.45 -4.88
N ARG A 69 16.95 5.44 -4.70
CA ARG A 69 17.61 4.98 -3.47
C ARG A 69 17.53 6.02 -2.35
N TRP A 70 17.04 7.23 -2.63
CA TRP A 70 16.56 8.14 -1.60
C TRP A 70 15.14 7.74 -1.22
N VAL A 71 14.96 7.37 0.04
CA VAL A 71 13.66 6.99 0.58
C VAL A 71 13.16 8.13 1.45
N GLU A 72 11.96 8.61 1.18
CA GLU A 72 11.24 9.55 2.03
C GLU A 72 11.01 8.90 3.41
N LEU A 73 11.44 9.56 4.48
CA LEU A 73 11.29 9.09 5.85
C LEU A 73 10.17 9.83 6.59
N TRP A 74 10.14 11.16 6.44
CA TRP A 74 9.31 12.03 7.26
C TRP A 74 8.87 13.27 6.47
N ASN A 75 7.56 13.41 6.26
CA ASN A 75 6.93 14.58 5.65
C ASN A 75 6.44 15.56 6.75
N HIS A 76 6.73 16.85 6.58
CA HIS A 76 6.25 17.97 7.37
C HIS A 76 5.39 18.88 6.50
N VAL A 77 4.08 18.75 6.64
CA VAL A 77 3.08 19.52 5.90
C VAL A 77 2.70 20.76 6.69
N GLU A 78 2.86 21.93 6.09
CA GLU A 78 2.24 23.15 6.61
C GLU A 78 0.88 23.33 5.93
N MET A 79 -0.19 23.03 6.66
CA MET A 79 -1.55 23.23 6.19
C MET A 79 -1.82 24.75 6.10
N ARG A 80 -1.86 25.25 4.86
CA ARG A 80 -2.01 26.67 4.54
C ARG A 80 -3.35 26.99 3.91
N TYR A 81 -3.95 26.02 3.21
CA TYR A 81 -5.12 26.24 2.38
C TYR A 81 -6.20 25.18 2.61
N ARG A 82 -7.43 25.52 2.24
CA ARG A 82 -8.51 24.59 1.99
C ARG A 82 -8.79 24.60 0.49
N ARG A 83 -8.68 23.44 -0.16
CA ARG A 83 -9.10 23.23 -1.54
C ARG A 83 -10.62 23.05 -1.59
N LEU A 84 -11.29 23.88 -2.38
CA LEU A 84 -12.71 23.80 -2.64
C LEU A 84 -13.05 22.79 -3.76
N GLY A 85 -14.33 22.48 -3.93
CA GLY A 85 -14.80 21.54 -4.96
C GLY A 85 -14.57 22.01 -6.40
N ASP A 86 -14.40 23.32 -6.61
CA ASP A 86 -14.03 23.93 -7.90
C ASP A 86 -12.51 24.04 -8.10
N GLY A 87 -11.72 23.50 -7.17
CA GLY A 87 -10.25 23.50 -7.21
C GLY A 87 -9.59 24.74 -6.58
N ARG A 88 -10.35 25.81 -6.28
CA ARG A 88 -9.81 27.04 -5.68
C ARG A 88 -9.19 26.78 -4.31
N LEU A 89 -8.11 27.50 -4.01
CA LEU A 89 -7.41 27.46 -2.73
C LEU A 89 -7.82 28.66 -1.86
N GLU A 90 -8.46 28.40 -0.72
CA GLU A 90 -8.77 29.43 0.27
C GLU A 90 -7.80 29.34 1.46
N PRO A 91 -7.17 30.44 1.89
CA PRO A 91 -6.29 30.42 3.05
C PRO A 91 -7.01 29.96 4.32
N LEU A 92 -6.34 29.12 5.11
CA LEU A 92 -6.86 28.72 6.42
C LEU A 92 -6.74 29.90 7.42
N PRO A 93 -7.68 30.05 8.37
CA PRO A 93 -7.61 31.10 9.39
C PRO A 93 -6.36 31.00 10.28
N ARG A 94 -5.82 29.80 10.43
CA ARG A 94 -4.59 29.50 11.16
C ARG A 94 -3.79 28.47 10.39
N ARG A 95 -2.47 28.66 10.35
CA ARG A 95 -1.53 27.67 9.85
C ARG A 95 -1.29 26.63 10.92
N VAL A 96 -1.28 25.36 10.51
CA VAL A 96 -0.98 24.23 11.41
C VAL A 96 0.00 23.31 10.72
N VAL A 97 0.80 22.61 11.51
CA VAL A 97 1.74 21.61 11.01
C VAL A 97 1.15 20.22 11.23
N ASP A 98 1.13 19.42 10.18
CA ASP A 98 0.85 18.00 10.20
C ASP A 98 2.12 17.26 9.77
N THR A 99 2.48 16.17 10.45
CA THR A 99 3.69 15.43 10.08
C THR A 99 3.42 13.94 10.03
N GLY A 100 3.98 13.27 9.02
CA GLY A 100 3.89 11.84 8.84
C GLY A 100 5.27 11.22 8.73
N MET A 101 5.62 10.31 9.64
CA MET A 101 6.86 9.52 9.56
C MET A 101 6.55 8.04 9.37
N GLY A 102 7.20 7.41 8.41
CA GLY A 102 7.08 5.97 8.19
C GLY A 102 7.75 5.17 9.30
N LEU A 103 7.01 4.68 10.30
CA LEU A 103 7.56 3.93 11.43
C LEU A 103 8.37 2.70 10.99
N ASP A 104 7.89 1.93 10.02
CA ASP A 104 8.62 0.75 9.53
C ASP A 104 9.86 1.13 8.71
N ARG A 105 9.85 2.30 8.03
CA ARG A 105 11.05 2.86 7.37
C ARG A 105 12.08 3.30 8.40
N LEU A 106 11.67 4.01 9.45
CA LEU A 106 12.53 4.40 10.56
C LEU A 106 13.18 3.18 11.23
N VAL A 107 12.38 2.15 11.54
CA VAL A 107 12.89 0.94 12.18
C VAL A 107 13.87 0.21 11.27
N ALA A 108 13.62 0.12 9.96
CA ALA A 108 14.59 -0.45 9.04
C ALA A 108 15.94 0.27 9.12
N LEU A 109 15.93 1.61 9.11
CA LEU A 109 17.15 2.42 9.20
C LEU A 109 17.89 2.21 10.52
N VAL A 110 17.17 2.29 11.65
CA VAL A 110 17.76 2.13 12.99
C VAL A 110 18.33 0.73 13.19
N GLN A 111 17.72 -0.29 12.58
CA GLN A 111 18.20 -1.69 12.63
C GLN A 111 19.26 -2.00 11.56
N GLY A 112 19.65 -1.03 10.72
CA GLY A 112 20.61 -1.23 9.62
C GLY A 112 20.07 -2.13 8.49
N GLY A 113 18.76 -2.30 8.38
CA GLY A 113 18.10 -3.02 7.31
C GLY A 113 17.97 -2.18 6.04
N ARG A 114 17.99 -2.86 4.88
CA ARG A 114 17.80 -2.20 3.56
C ARG A 114 16.33 -2.17 3.13
N SER A 115 15.48 -2.90 3.83
CA SER A 115 14.06 -2.99 3.54
C SER A 115 13.24 -3.01 4.82
N VAL A 116 12.01 -2.47 4.76
CA VAL A 116 11.01 -2.64 5.84
C VAL A 116 10.74 -4.11 6.14
N TYR A 117 10.94 -4.98 5.15
CA TYR A 117 10.79 -6.42 5.24
C TYR A 117 11.93 -7.13 5.98
N ASP A 118 13.04 -6.43 6.27
CA ASP A 118 14.16 -6.95 7.05
C ASP A 118 14.04 -6.59 8.54
N THR A 119 12.99 -5.88 8.93
CA THR A 119 12.73 -5.49 10.32
C THR A 119 12.27 -6.67 11.17
N ASP A 120 12.51 -6.58 12.47
CA ASP A 120 11.95 -7.50 13.48
C ASP A 120 10.43 -7.69 13.38
N ARG A 121 9.70 -6.71 12.85
CA ARG A 121 8.24 -6.80 12.63
C ARG A 121 7.86 -7.68 11.45
N PHE A 122 8.63 -7.67 10.36
CA PHE A 122 8.34 -8.46 9.16
C PHE A 122 9.11 -9.78 9.08
N ARG A 123 10.22 -9.94 9.83
CA ARG A 123 10.99 -11.19 9.89
C ARG A 123 10.13 -12.42 10.26
N PRO A 124 9.26 -12.39 11.29
CA PRO A 124 8.40 -13.53 11.61
C PRO A 124 7.45 -13.88 10.46
N TRP A 125 6.85 -12.86 9.82
CA TRP A 125 5.96 -13.02 8.67
C TRP A 125 6.68 -13.71 7.51
N ARG A 126 7.85 -13.18 7.11
CA ARG A 126 8.63 -13.76 6.00
C ARG A 126 9.09 -15.18 6.28
N ARG A 127 9.63 -15.43 7.47
CA ARG A 127 10.11 -16.76 7.86
C ARG A 127 8.99 -17.78 7.79
N LEU A 128 7.90 -17.53 8.52
CA LEU A 128 6.82 -18.50 8.65
C LEU A 128 6.04 -18.69 7.35
N LEU A 129 5.77 -17.62 6.60
CA LEU A 129 5.06 -17.77 5.32
C LEU A 129 5.96 -18.33 4.21
N GLY A 130 7.26 -18.04 4.25
CA GLY A 130 8.25 -18.62 3.35
C GLY A 130 8.38 -20.13 3.53
N GLU A 131 8.45 -20.61 4.78
CA GLU A 131 8.44 -22.04 5.11
C GLU A 131 7.15 -22.76 4.66
N ARG A 132 6.01 -22.03 4.61
CA ARG A 132 4.70 -22.61 4.28
C ARG A 132 4.40 -22.64 2.79
N TRP A 133 4.66 -21.55 2.08
CA TRP A 133 4.19 -21.38 0.69
C TRP A 133 5.33 -21.26 -0.33
N GLN A 134 6.59 -21.26 0.09
CA GLN A 134 7.78 -21.29 -0.78
C GLN A 134 7.68 -20.30 -1.97
N LEU A 135 7.18 -19.10 -1.69
CA LEU A 135 7.02 -18.06 -2.69
C LEU A 135 8.37 -17.40 -3.01
N ASP A 136 8.51 -16.87 -4.22
CA ASP A 136 9.62 -15.97 -4.51
C ASP A 136 9.59 -14.74 -3.58
N GLU A 137 10.73 -14.07 -3.42
CA GLU A 137 10.89 -12.98 -2.46
C GLU A 137 9.91 -11.81 -2.71
N GLN A 138 9.57 -11.51 -3.97
CA GLN A 138 8.68 -10.41 -4.30
C GLN A 138 7.23 -10.74 -3.93
N LEU A 139 6.76 -11.95 -4.27
CA LEU A 139 5.44 -12.45 -3.92
C LEU A 139 5.31 -12.65 -2.42
N LEU A 140 6.35 -13.14 -1.74
CA LEU A 140 6.37 -13.30 -0.29
C LEU A 140 6.17 -11.96 0.42
N ARG A 141 6.87 -10.90 0.00
CA ARG A 141 6.71 -9.54 0.54
C ARG A 141 5.28 -9.04 0.38
N MET A 142 4.71 -9.19 -0.81
CA MET A 142 3.32 -8.81 -1.10
C MET A 142 2.34 -9.57 -0.20
N VAL A 143 2.52 -10.89 -0.06
CA VAL A 143 1.65 -11.72 0.78
C VAL A 143 1.76 -11.32 2.26
N CYS A 144 2.98 -11.05 2.76
CA CYS A 144 3.19 -10.57 4.13
C CYS A 144 2.46 -9.24 4.38
N ASP A 145 2.64 -8.27 3.48
CA ASP A 145 2.01 -6.95 3.57
C ASP A 145 0.48 -7.06 3.55
N HIS A 146 -0.07 -7.80 2.60
CA HIS A 146 -1.52 -7.91 2.41
C HIS A 146 -2.20 -8.65 3.56
N LEU A 147 -1.59 -9.72 4.08
CA LEU A 147 -2.13 -10.44 5.23
C LEU A 147 -2.02 -9.62 6.51
N ARG A 148 -0.88 -8.96 6.78
CA ARG A 148 -0.74 -8.07 7.95
C ARG A 148 -1.76 -6.93 7.89
N SER A 149 -1.90 -6.27 6.74
CA SER A 149 -2.88 -5.21 6.52
C SER A 149 -4.32 -5.71 6.69
N THR A 150 -4.62 -6.92 6.19
CA THR A 150 -5.93 -7.55 6.39
C THR A 150 -6.20 -7.79 7.87
N VAL A 151 -5.25 -8.30 8.64
CA VAL A 151 -5.41 -8.51 10.09
C VAL A 151 -5.75 -7.19 10.81
N VAL A 152 -5.05 -6.10 10.49
CA VAL A 152 -5.31 -4.77 11.07
C VAL A 152 -6.72 -4.30 10.72
N LEU A 153 -7.08 -4.32 9.43
CA LEU A 153 -8.41 -3.89 8.96
C LEU A 153 -9.55 -4.69 9.63
N LEU A 154 -9.38 -6.00 9.79
CA LEU A 154 -10.37 -6.84 10.44
C LEU A 154 -10.46 -6.55 11.95
N GLY A 155 -9.33 -6.27 12.61
CA GLY A 155 -9.28 -5.86 14.01
C GLY A 155 -9.93 -4.50 14.27
N ASP A 156 -9.86 -3.59 13.31
CA ASP A 156 -10.61 -2.32 13.30
C ASP A 156 -12.11 -2.49 12.95
N GLY A 157 -12.59 -3.73 12.81
CA GLY A 157 -14.01 -4.02 12.55
C GLY A 157 -14.43 -3.94 11.09
N VAL A 158 -13.51 -3.64 10.15
CA VAL A 158 -13.82 -3.69 8.71
C VAL A 158 -14.07 -5.14 8.31
N ARG A 159 -15.01 -5.37 7.38
CA ARG A 159 -15.33 -6.71 6.85
C ARG A 159 -15.32 -6.71 5.32
N PRO A 160 -14.91 -7.81 4.67
CA PRO A 160 -14.94 -7.93 3.21
C PRO A 160 -16.32 -7.61 2.63
N GLY A 161 -16.36 -6.72 1.64
CA GLY A 161 -17.58 -6.23 0.99
C GLY A 161 -17.33 -5.85 -0.47
N ASN A 162 -18.40 -5.57 -1.22
CA ASN A 162 -18.31 -5.22 -2.64
C ASN A 162 -17.90 -3.75 -2.89
N THR A 163 -18.10 -2.86 -1.91
CA THR A 163 -17.92 -1.42 -2.06
C THR A 163 -17.32 -0.79 -0.80
N GLY A 164 -16.92 0.49 -0.91
CA GLY A 164 -16.42 1.28 0.21
C GLY A 164 -15.21 0.64 0.90
N ARG A 165 -15.14 0.77 2.23
CA ARG A 165 -14.03 0.25 3.03
C ARG A 165 -13.93 -1.28 2.99
N GLY A 166 -15.05 -1.98 2.83
CA GLY A 166 -15.07 -3.45 2.77
C GLY A 166 -14.45 -4.01 1.49
N TYR A 167 -14.38 -3.22 0.41
CA TYR A 167 -13.71 -3.63 -0.82
C TYR A 167 -12.21 -3.85 -0.63
N VAL A 168 -11.58 -3.09 0.28
CA VAL A 168 -10.12 -3.16 0.51
C VAL A 168 -9.69 -4.53 1.05
N PRO A 169 -10.15 -5.03 2.21
CA PRO A 169 -9.73 -6.34 2.70
C PRO A 169 -10.18 -7.47 1.75
N ARG A 170 -11.32 -7.35 1.07
CA ARG A 170 -11.72 -8.29 0.01
C ARG A 170 -10.66 -8.37 -1.09
N ARG A 171 -10.22 -7.23 -1.62
CA ARG A 171 -9.21 -7.16 -2.68
C ARG A 171 -7.87 -7.74 -2.22
N LEU A 172 -7.41 -7.38 -1.02
CA LEU A 172 -6.14 -7.88 -0.46
C LEU A 172 -6.18 -9.41 -0.29
N ILE A 173 -7.23 -9.94 0.32
CA ILE A 173 -7.41 -11.39 0.52
C ILE A 173 -7.40 -12.12 -0.82
N ARG A 174 -8.16 -11.62 -1.81
CA ARG A 174 -8.23 -12.26 -3.12
C ARG A 174 -6.92 -12.20 -3.88
N ARG A 175 -6.17 -11.10 -3.77
CA ARG A 175 -4.83 -10.98 -4.36
C ARG A 175 -3.87 -12.03 -3.81
N VAL A 176 -3.88 -12.22 -2.48
CA VAL A 176 -3.11 -13.29 -1.83
C VAL A 176 -3.55 -14.66 -2.36
N LEU A 177 -4.85 -14.94 -2.41
CA LEU A 177 -5.37 -16.22 -2.90
C LEU A 177 -5.01 -16.49 -4.36
N THR A 178 -5.14 -15.50 -5.26
CA THR A 178 -4.68 -15.66 -6.65
C THR A 178 -3.20 -16.03 -6.69
N THR A 179 -2.36 -15.34 -5.92
CA THR A 179 -0.93 -15.63 -5.86
C THR A 179 -0.64 -17.04 -5.34
N LEU A 180 -1.33 -17.47 -4.27
CA LEU A 180 -1.13 -18.81 -3.71
C LEU A 180 -1.59 -19.91 -4.69
N TRP A 181 -2.74 -19.73 -5.32
CA TRP A 181 -3.37 -20.71 -6.21
C TRP A 181 -2.83 -20.73 -7.64
N ARG A 182 -1.85 -19.88 -7.94
CA ARG A 182 -1.19 -19.86 -9.25
C ARG A 182 -0.50 -21.19 -9.55
N ASP A 183 0.25 -21.70 -8.57
CA ASP A 183 1.06 -22.93 -8.72
C ASP A 183 0.45 -24.11 -7.95
N ASP A 184 -0.33 -23.84 -6.89
CA ASP A 184 -0.93 -24.86 -6.02
C ASP A 184 -2.26 -24.36 -5.44
N ASP A 185 -3.38 -24.85 -6.00
CA ASP A 185 -4.72 -24.46 -5.58
C ASP A 185 -5.21 -25.16 -4.29
N SER A 186 -4.38 -26.00 -3.67
CA SER A 186 -4.65 -26.60 -2.36
C SER A 186 -4.29 -25.67 -1.19
N ARG A 187 -3.44 -24.67 -1.42
CA ARG A 187 -3.00 -23.71 -0.39
C ARG A 187 -4.17 -22.97 0.23
N SER A 188 -4.14 -22.79 1.55
CA SER A 188 -5.24 -22.18 2.30
C SER A 188 -4.76 -21.12 3.27
N LEU A 189 -5.54 -20.04 3.39
CA LEU A 189 -5.39 -19.05 4.46
C LEU A 189 -5.65 -19.62 5.85
N SER A 190 -6.20 -20.84 5.95
CA SER A 190 -6.24 -21.56 7.23
C SER A 190 -4.85 -21.95 7.74
N GLU A 191 -3.84 -21.98 6.87
CA GLU A 191 -2.45 -22.28 7.22
C GLU A 191 -1.73 -21.07 7.84
N LEU A 192 -2.36 -19.88 7.86
CA LEU A 192 -1.81 -18.69 8.49
C LEU A 192 -1.54 -18.95 9.98
N PRO A 193 -0.29 -18.81 10.46
CA PRO A 193 0.04 -19.01 11.87
C PRO A 193 -0.70 -18.03 12.80
N ASP A 194 -1.28 -18.55 13.89
CA ASP A 194 -2.03 -17.73 14.88
C ASP A 194 -1.14 -16.70 15.57
N GLU A 195 0.16 -16.97 15.71
CA GLU A 195 1.11 -16.03 16.32
C GLU A 195 1.30 -14.76 15.50
N LEU A 196 1.18 -14.82 14.16
CA LEU A 196 1.26 -13.65 13.29
C LEU A 196 0.02 -12.77 13.43
N VAL A 197 -1.16 -13.40 13.51
CA VAL A 197 -2.43 -12.71 13.74
C VAL A 197 -2.43 -12.05 15.12
N THR A 198 -2.17 -12.83 16.17
CA THR A 198 -2.18 -12.36 17.56
C THR A 198 -1.12 -11.30 17.80
N GLY A 199 0.09 -11.48 17.26
CA GLY A 199 1.19 -10.53 17.36
C GLY A 199 0.84 -9.20 16.69
N THR A 200 0.21 -9.24 15.51
CA THR A 200 -0.24 -8.04 14.80
C THR A 200 -1.35 -7.32 15.55
N LEU A 201 -2.40 -8.02 16.00
CA LEU A 201 -3.49 -7.42 16.77
C LEU A 201 -2.96 -6.77 18.06
N ARG A 202 -2.07 -7.45 18.79
CA ARG A 202 -1.43 -6.90 20.00
C ARG A 202 -0.62 -5.64 19.69
N HIS A 203 0.17 -5.66 18.63
CA HIS A 203 1.01 -4.52 18.23
C HIS A 203 0.18 -3.26 17.96
N PHE A 204 -0.93 -3.41 17.26
CA PHE A 204 -1.85 -2.32 16.94
C PHE A 204 -2.91 -2.05 18.03
N ARG A 205 -2.83 -2.73 19.18
CA ARG A 205 -3.79 -2.61 20.30
C ARG A 205 -5.24 -2.90 19.90
N LEU A 206 -5.43 -3.88 19.02
CA LEU A 206 -6.72 -4.31 18.50
C LEU A 206 -7.29 -5.48 19.33
N PRO A 207 -8.62 -5.71 19.30
CA PRO A 207 -9.25 -6.81 20.02
C PRO A 207 -8.69 -8.17 19.61
N LEU A 208 -8.16 -8.95 20.57
CA LEU A 208 -7.55 -10.26 20.30
C LEU A 208 -8.57 -11.34 19.94
N ASP A 209 -9.84 -11.13 20.27
CA ASP A 209 -10.99 -11.98 19.93
C ASP A 209 -11.53 -11.72 18.51
N THR A 210 -10.89 -10.84 17.74
CA THR A 210 -11.25 -10.57 16.34
C THR A 210 -11.31 -11.88 15.53
N PRO A 211 -12.42 -12.18 14.84
CA PRO A 211 -12.61 -13.46 14.14
C PRO A 211 -11.88 -13.52 12.79
N VAL A 212 -10.60 -13.12 12.74
CA VAL A 212 -9.77 -13.03 11.53
C VAL A 212 -9.81 -14.33 10.73
N ARG A 213 -9.55 -15.45 11.39
CA ARG A 213 -9.50 -16.78 10.76
C ARG A 213 -10.83 -17.17 10.12
N GLN A 214 -11.94 -16.88 10.78
CA GLN A 214 -13.26 -17.16 10.23
C GLN A 214 -13.53 -16.32 8.99
N VAL A 215 -13.23 -15.02 9.04
CA VAL A 215 -13.42 -14.11 7.91
C VAL A 215 -12.55 -14.51 6.70
N LEU A 216 -11.28 -14.88 6.93
CA LEU A 216 -10.40 -15.35 5.87
C LEU A 216 -10.93 -16.63 5.22
N ARG A 217 -11.41 -17.59 6.03
CA ARG A 217 -12.01 -18.84 5.52
C ARG A 217 -13.28 -18.58 4.71
N ASP A 218 -14.14 -17.69 5.19
CA ASP A 218 -15.39 -17.34 4.49
C ASP A 218 -15.11 -16.70 3.14
N GLU A 219 -14.18 -15.73 3.09
CA GLU A 219 -13.79 -15.09 1.84
C GLU A 219 -13.05 -16.04 0.90
N GLN A 220 -12.18 -16.91 1.43
CA GLN A 220 -11.52 -17.95 0.64
C GLN A 220 -12.54 -18.87 -0.04
N ARG A 221 -13.57 -19.34 0.68
CA ARG A 221 -14.62 -20.20 0.09
C ARG A 221 -15.39 -19.45 -1.01
N ARG A 222 -15.84 -18.23 -0.73
CA ARG A 222 -16.57 -17.40 -1.70
C ARG A 222 -15.74 -17.14 -2.97
N PHE A 223 -14.45 -16.85 -2.80
CA PHE A 223 -13.55 -16.61 -3.93
C PHE A 223 -13.24 -17.89 -4.69
N GLY A 224 -13.03 -19.03 -4.01
CA GLY A 224 -12.85 -20.34 -4.65
C GLY A 224 -14.05 -20.73 -5.50
N ASP A 225 -15.27 -20.49 -5.03
CA ASP A 225 -16.50 -20.70 -5.81
C ASP A 225 -16.53 -19.82 -7.06
N LEU A 226 -16.11 -18.55 -6.93
CA LEU A 226 -16.03 -17.62 -8.05
C LEU A 226 -14.99 -18.06 -9.08
N VAL A 227 -13.79 -18.46 -8.65
CA VAL A 227 -12.72 -18.95 -9.54
C VAL A 227 -13.14 -20.23 -10.26
N ARG A 228 -13.76 -21.19 -9.57
CA ARG A 228 -14.26 -22.44 -10.19
C ARG A 228 -15.32 -22.15 -11.26
N ARG A 229 -16.25 -21.24 -11.00
CA ARG A 229 -17.22 -20.78 -12.01
C ARG A 229 -16.50 -20.06 -13.15
N GLY A 230 -15.56 -19.18 -12.84
CA GLY A 230 -14.78 -18.42 -13.82
C GLY A 230 -14.02 -19.29 -14.80
N ARG A 231 -13.24 -20.26 -14.31
CA ARG A 231 -12.51 -21.24 -15.14
C ARG A 231 -13.45 -22.00 -16.09
N ARG A 232 -14.65 -22.37 -15.64
CA ARG A 232 -15.66 -23.07 -16.47
C ARG A 232 -16.18 -22.18 -17.60
N VAL A 233 -16.44 -20.90 -17.31
CA VAL A 233 -16.95 -19.95 -18.33
C VAL A 233 -15.84 -19.57 -19.31
N LEU A 234 -14.64 -19.28 -18.81
CA LEU A 234 -13.46 -18.93 -19.62
C LEU A 234 -13.00 -20.06 -20.54
N GLY A 235 -13.31 -21.32 -20.20
CA GLY A 235 -13.10 -22.47 -21.10
C GLY A 235 -13.70 -22.28 -22.50
N ARG A 236 -14.75 -21.45 -22.64
CA ARG A 236 -15.41 -21.12 -23.93
C ARG A 236 -14.63 -20.12 -24.77
N TYR A 237 -13.62 -19.46 -24.20
CA TYR A 237 -12.83 -18.39 -24.80
C TYR A 237 -11.39 -18.82 -25.11
N ARG A 238 -11.07 -20.11 -24.96
CA ARG A 238 -9.73 -20.65 -25.23
C ARG A 238 -9.30 -20.40 -26.67
N GLY A 239 -8.03 -20.05 -26.87
CA GLY A 239 -7.43 -19.87 -28.19
C GLY A 239 -7.74 -18.54 -28.87
N ARG A 240 -8.37 -17.57 -28.17
CA ARG A 240 -8.52 -16.20 -28.66
C ARG A 240 -8.30 -15.17 -27.55
N PRO A 241 -7.88 -13.94 -27.89
CA PRO A 241 -7.92 -12.83 -26.94
C PRO A 241 -9.37 -12.49 -26.56
N LEU A 242 -9.55 -12.02 -25.34
CA LEU A 242 -10.83 -11.51 -24.85
C LEU A 242 -11.04 -10.09 -25.36
N THR A 243 -12.24 -9.81 -25.86
CA THR A 243 -12.66 -8.46 -26.23
C THR A 243 -13.18 -7.71 -25.00
N ASP A 244 -13.29 -6.38 -25.08
CA ASP A 244 -13.92 -5.59 -24.02
C ASP A 244 -15.37 -6.01 -23.77
N GLY A 245 -16.09 -6.43 -24.83
CA GLY A 245 -17.43 -7.00 -24.71
C GLY A 245 -17.46 -8.31 -23.94
N ASP A 246 -16.47 -9.18 -24.12
CA ASP A 246 -16.33 -10.41 -23.34
C ASP A 246 -16.06 -10.10 -21.86
N LEU A 247 -15.16 -9.15 -21.59
CA LEU A 247 -14.84 -8.71 -20.22
C LEU A 247 -16.08 -8.12 -19.52
N HIS A 248 -16.86 -7.29 -20.23
CA HIS A 248 -18.09 -6.71 -19.71
C HIS A 248 -19.14 -7.80 -19.42
N TYR A 249 -19.34 -8.74 -20.34
CA TYR A 249 -20.25 -9.88 -20.13
C TYR A 249 -19.83 -10.75 -18.93
N LEU A 250 -18.54 -11.07 -18.81
CA LEU A 250 -17.99 -11.87 -17.70
C LEU A 250 -18.14 -11.15 -16.35
N HIS A 251 -18.00 -9.83 -16.33
CA HIS A 251 -18.25 -9.02 -15.16
C HIS A 251 -19.73 -9.01 -14.78
N ASP A 252 -20.62 -8.61 -15.70
CA ASP A 252 -22.03 -8.36 -15.38
C ASP A 252 -22.83 -9.66 -15.16
N THR A 253 -22.52 -10.71 -15.93
CA THR A 253 -23.27 -11.97 -15.90
C THR A 253 -22.68 -12.95 -14.88
N HIS A 254 -21.36 -12.96 -14.72
CA HIS A 254 -20.66 -13.95 -13.91
C HIS A 254 -19.95 -13.36 -12.68
N GLY A 255 -19.99 -12.04 -12.50
CA GLY A 255 -19.37 -11.35 -11.38
C GLY A 255 -17.85 -11.48 -11.37
N LEU A 256 -17.22 -11.73 -12.54
CA LEU A 256 -15.78 -11.94 -12.68
C LEU A 256 -15.09 -10.60 -12.92
N PRO A 257 -14.29 -10.09 -11.97
CA PRO A 257 -13.52 -8.87 -12.17
C PRO A 257 -12.52 -9.02 -13.31
N GLY A 258 -12.30 -7.95 -14.08
CA GLY A 258 -11.41 -8.00 -15.26
C GLY A 258 -9.96 -8.35 -14.94
N ASP A 259 -9.45 -7.96 -13.77
CA ASP A 259 -8.15 -8.38 -13.24
C ASP A 259 -8.10 -9.90 -13.01
N LEU A 260 -9.11 -10.47 -12.36
CA LEU A 260 -9.22 -11.92 -12.17
C LEU A 260 -9.31 -12.66 -13.50
N VAL A 261 -10.08 -12.12 -14.46
CA VAL A 261 -10.22 -12.73 -15.79
C VAL A 261 -8.87 -12.78 -16.51
N ARG A 262 -8.10 -11.69 -16.49
CA ARG A 262 -6.77 -11.65 -17.12
C ARG A 262 -5.77 -12.60 -16.45
N GLU A 263 -5.90 -12.82 -15.14
CA GLU A 263 -5.06 -13.80 -14.41
C GLU A 263 -5.43 -15.25 -14.74
N LEU A 264 -6.73 -15.54 -14.93
CA LEU A 264 -7.21 -16.89 -15.23
C LEU A 264 -7.15 -17.25 -16.73
N HIS A 265 -7.14 -16.26 -17.62
CA HIS A 265 -7.12 -16.46 -19.06
C HIS A 265 -5.67 -16.49 -19.56
N VAL A 266 -5.23 -17.67 -20.00
CA VAL A 266 -3.98 -17.82 -20.76
C VAL A 266 -4.37 -17.79 -22.24
N PRO A 267 -4.06 -16.70 -22.98
CA PRO A 267 -4.13 -16.75 -24.44
C PRO A 267 -3.10 -17.79 -24.89
N GLY A 268 -3.52 -18.69 -25.80
CA GLY A 268 -2.61 -19.69 -26.37
C GLY A 268 -1.45 -19.06 -27.10
#